data_AF-A0A1W2GLV8-F1
#
_entry.id   AF-A0A1W2GLV8-F1
#
_cell.length_a   1.000
_cell.length_b   1.000
_cell.length_c   1.000
_cell.angle_alpha   90.00
_cell.angle_beta   90.00
_cell.angle_gamma   90.00
#
_symmetry.space_group_name_H-M   'P 1'
#
loop_
_entity.id
_entity.type
_entity.pdbx_description
1 polymer ?
#
loop_
_entity_poly.entity_id
_entity_poly.type
_entity_poly.pdbx_seq_one_letter_code
_entity_poly.pdbx_strand_id
1 'polypeptide(L)'
;MKSFDQANEHFEKAVRKLQENLQYLADQGKVSDRFLNMQNNILKTLINYQHEVMNTLNAYEQLAIDLSLKNSMEYKKLLDAKESFEAICIIHGIMDFPCWLAKGKRYLICEAVSHYRNGETQLSSTVMELVNELPAHERDLLWSILNKKAEAKWESELRALGIEIKAYA
;
A
#
# COMPACT_ATOMS: atom_id res chain seq x y z
N MET A 1 26.31 -0.91 -6.89
CA MET A 1 26.89 -2.27 -6.98
C MET A 1 28.04 -2.38 -7.97
N LYS A 2 27.88 -2.10 -9.28
CA LYS A 2 28.98 -2.26 -10.26
C LYS A 2 30.37 -1.69 -9.86
N SER A 3 30.41 -0.53 -9.22
CA SER A 3 31.68 0.08 -8.74
C SER A 3 32.29 -0.64 -7.54
N PHE A 4 31.47 -1.24 -6.67
CA PHE A 4 31.94 -2.01 -5.51
C PHE A 4 32.43 -3.39 -5.95
N ASP A 5 31.70 -4.06 -6.84
CA ASP A 5 32.08 -5.37 -7.38
C ASP A 5 33.43 -5.29 -8.11
N GLN A 6 33.63 -4.23 -8.90
CA GLN A 6 34.92 -3.95 -9.55
C GLN A 6 36.03 -3.68 -8.52
N ALA A 7 35.76 -2.89 -7.49
CA ALA A 7 36.74 -2.65 -6.43
C ALA A 7 37.11 -3.93 -5.67
N ASN A 8 36.13 -4.82 -5.47
CA ASN A 8 36.30 -6.13 -4.84
C ASN A 8 37.20 -7.05 -5.68
N GLU A 9 36.94 -7.13 -6.99
CA GLU A 9 37.78 -7.87 -7.93
C GLU A 9 39.22 -7.31 -7.97
N HIS A 10 39.37 -5.99 -7.97
CA HIS A 10 40.69 -5.36 -7.94
C HIS A 10 41.43 -5.67 -6.64
N PHE A 11 40.74 -5.66 -5.50
CA PHE A 11 41.30 -6.04 -4.22
C PHE A 11 41.77 -7.51 -4.23
N GLU A 12 40.94 -8.45 -4.68
CA GLU A 12 41.32 -9.86 -4.75
C GLU A 12 42.55 -10.10 -5.65
N LYS A 13 42.59 -9.43 -6.81
CA LYS A 13 43.74 -9.48 -7.73
C LYS A 13 45.01 -8.94 -7.07
N ALA A 14 44.89 -7.84 -6.32
CA ALA A 14 46.01 -7.23 -5.60
C ALA A 14 46.52 -8.16 -4.47
N VAL A 15 45.63 -8.79 -3.71
CA VAL A 15 45.97 -9.73 -2.65
C VAL A 15 46.68 -10.96 -3.21
N ARG A 16 46.18 -11.58 -4.28
CA ARG A 16 46.85 -12.74 -4.92
C ARG A 16 48.23 -12.38 -5.42
N LYS A 17 48.37 -11.24 -6.11
CA LYS A 17 49.67 -10.77 -6.61
C LYS A 17 50.66 -10.48 -5.49
N LEU A 18 50.18 -9.95 -4.36
CA LEU A 18 51.01 -9.75 -3.16
C LEU A 18 51.46 -11.08 -2.56
N GLN A 19 50.57 -12.08 -2.47
CA GLN A 19 50.92 -13.43 -2.02
C GLN A 19 51.98 -14.08 -2.91
N GLU A 20 51.81 -14.00 -4.24
CA GLU A 20 52.77 -14.51 -5.22
C GLU A 20 54.15 -13.84 -5.06
N ASN A 21 54.18 -12.52 -4.91
CA ASN A 21 55.43 -11.78 -4.70
C ASN A 21 56.12 -12.15 -3.38
N LEU A 22 55.34 -12.34 -2.30
CA LEU A 22 55.87 -12.75 -1.00
C LEU A 22 56.45 -14.16 -1.06
N GLN A 23 55.76 -15.09 -1.72
CA GLN A 23 56.25 -16.45 -1.93
C GLN A 23 57.55 -16.44 -2.74
N TYR A 24 57.61 -15.68 -3.83
CA TYR A 24 58.84 -15.54 -4.62
C TYR A 24 60.02 -15.01 -3.80
N LEU A 25 59.80 -13.99 -2.97
CA LEU A 25 60.84 -13.43 -2.11
C LEU A 25 61.29 -14.42 -1.01
N ALA A 26 60.37 -15.24 -0.50
CA ALA A 26 60.66 -16.34 0.43
C ALA A 26 61.54 -17.41 -0.23
N ASP A 27 61.18 -17.85 -1.43
CA ASP A 27 61.88 -18.89 -2.18
C ASP A 27 63.32 -18.47 -2.54
N GLN A 28 63.55 -17.17 -2.68
CA GLN A 28 64.88 -16.58 -2.93
C GLN A 28 65.69 -16.34 -1.64
N GLY A 29 65.16 -16.69 -0.47
CA GLY A 29 65.80 -16.46 0.84
C GLY A 29 65.98 -14.99 1.21
N LYS A 30 65.26 -14.06 0.55
CA LYS A 30 65.46 -12.61 0.69
C LYS A 30 64.67 -12.00 1.86
N VAL A 31 63.87 -12.79 2.56
CA VAL A 31 63.01 -12.35 3.66
C VAL A 31 62.98 -13.41 4.74
N SER A 32 62.93 -12.95 5.98
CA SER A 32 62.81 -13.84 7.14
C SER A 32 61.40 -14.45 7.24
N ASP A 33 61.31 -15.66 7.79
CA ASP A 33 60.03 -16.31 8.10
C ASP A 33 59.13 -15.44 8.99
N ARG A 34 59.73 -14.66 9.89
CA ARG A 34 59.01 -13.70 10.74
C ARG A 34 58.31 -12.62 9.92
N PHE A 35 58.97 -12.10 8.89
CA PHE A 35 58.37 -11.12 7.97
C PHE A 35 57.22 -11.74 7.17
N LEU A 36 57.40 -12.94 6.64
CA LEU A 36 56.36 -13.66 5.89
C LEU A 36 55.13 -13.96 6.75
N ASN A 37 55.35 -14.41 7.99
CA ASN A 37 54.25 -14.64 8.94
C ASN A 37 53.49 -13.35 9.27
N MET A 38 54.20 -12.24 9.46
CA MET A 38 53.56 -10.95 9.72
C MET A 38 52.71 -10.50 8.53
N GLN A 39 53.23 -10.61 7.30
CA GLN A 39 52.50 -10.26 6.08
C GLN A 39 51.30 -11.17 5.84
N ASN A 40 51.43 -12.48 6.06
CA ASN A 40 50.33 -13.43 5.95
C ASN A 40 49.21 -13.15 6.96
N ASN A 41 49.55 -12.73 8.18
CA ASN A 41 48.55 -12.33 9.17
C ASN A 41 47.82 -11.04 8.76
N ILE A 42 48.54 -10.06 8.21
CA ILE A 42 47.93 -8.83 7.67
C ILE A 42 46.96 -9.18 6.54
N LEU A 43 47.40 -10.02 5.59
CA LEU A 43 46.57 -10.47 4.47
C LEU A 43 45.31 -11.20 4.94
N LYS A 44 45.42 -12.13 5.89
CA LYS A 44 44.26 -12.82 6.48
C LYS A 44 43.29 -11.83 7.14
N THR A 45 43.82 -10.85 7.87
CA THR A 45 43.00 -9.82 8.53
C THR A 45 42.23 -8.98 7.50
N LEU A 46 42.89 -8.57 6.42
CA LEU A 46 42.25 -7.80 5.34
C LEU A 46 41.19 -8.62 4.61
N ILE A 47 41.45 -9.90 4.33
CA ILE A 47 40.47 -10.81 3.71
C ILE A 47 39.27 -11.01 4.64
N ASN A 48 39.49 -11.23 5.94
CA ASN A 48 38.41 -11.40 6.91
C ASN A 48 37.54 -10.13 7.01
N TYR A 49 38.18 -8.96 7.10
CA TYR A 49 37.47 -7.68 7.12
C TYR A 49 36.62 -7.48 5.86
N GLN A 50 37.16 -7.80 4.67
CA GLN A 50 36.42 -7.72 3.42
C GLN A 50 35.19 -8.63 3.42
N HIS A 51 35.33 -9.87 3.88
CA HIS A 51 34.21 -10.81 3.99
C HIS A 51 33.14 -10.32 4.97
N GLU A 52 33.52 -9.79 6.12
CA GLU A 52 32.58 -9.22 7.09
C GLU A 52 31.81 -8.03 6.51
N VAL A 53 32.50 -7.14 5.80
CA VAL A 53 31.87 -6.00 5.11
C VAL A 53 30.88 -6.49 4.04
N MET A 54 31.26 -7.46 3.22
CA MET A 54 30.36 -8.03 2.21
C MET A 54 29.11 -8.67 2.82
N ASN A 55 29.28 -9.48 3.87
CA ASN A 55 28.16 -10.10 4.57
C ASN A 55 27.23 -9.04 5.18
N THR A 56 27.80 -8.00 5.75
CA THR A 56 27.04 -6.88 6.33
C THR A 56 26.28 -6.10 5.25
N LEU A 57 26.92 -5.82 4.11
CA LEU A 57 26.26 -5.16 2.97
C LEU A 57 25.09 -5.97 2.43
N ASN A 58 25.28 -7.28 2.24
CA ASN A 58 24.21 -8.18 1.79
C ASN A 58 23.03 -8.19 2.79
N ALA A 59 23.31 -8.19 4.10
CA ALA A 59 22.28 -8.11 5.12
C ALA A 59 21.50 -6.78 5.05
N TYR A 60 22.18 -5.65 4.82
CA TYR A 60 21.54 -4.35 4.63
C TYR A 60 20.70 -4.28 3.35
N GLU A 61 21.18 -4.86 2.24
CA GLU A 61 20.41 -4.94 1.00
C GLU A 61 19.13 -5.75 1.19
N GLN A 62 19.22 -6.90 1.86
CA GLN A 62 18.05 -7.72 2.16
C GLN A 62 17.06 -6.96 3.05
N LEU A 63 17.55 -6.28 4.10
CA LEU A 63 16.71 -5.47 4.98
C LEU A 63 16.01 -4.33 4.22
N ALA A 64 16.70 -3.69 3.27
CA ALA A 64 16.13 -2.63 2.45
C ALA A 64 15.01 -3.17 1.52
N ILE A 65 15.19 -4.36 0.95
CA ILE A 65 14.16 -5.05 0.16
C ILE A 65 12.94 -5.36 1.01
N ASP A 66 13.14 -5.96 2.19
CA ASP A 66 12.07 -6.34 3.10
C ASP A 66 11.27 -5.11 3.58
N LEU A 67 11.96 -4.02 3.93
CA LEU A 67 11.33 -2.75 4.31
C LEU A 67 10.53 -2.13 3.16
N SER A 68 11.08 -2.15 1.94
CA SER A 68 10.39 -1.65 0.75
C SER A 68 9.08 -2.42 0.50
N LEU A 69 9.13 -3.75 0.60
CA LEU A 69 7.97 -4.61 0.41
C LEU A 69 6.91 -4.38 1.49
N LYS A 70 7.31 -4.27 2.75
CA LYS A 70 6.41 -3.95 3.87
C LYS A 70 5.73 -2.60 3.69
N ASN A 71 6.49 -1.56 3.34
CA ASN A 71 5.95 -0.22 3.09
C ASN A 71 4.96 -0.22 1.92
N SER A 72 5.26 -0.94 0.84
CA SER A 72 4.35 -1.08 -0.30
C SER A 72 3.02 -1.76 0.10
N MET A 73 3.07 -2.79 0.93
CA MET A 73 1.88 -3.44 1.48
C MET A 73 1.06 -2.51 2.38
N GLU A 74 1.71 -1.76 3.27
CA GLU A 74 1.04 -0.78 4.14
C GLU A 74 0.40 0.35 3.33
N TYR A 75 1.12 0.88 2.34
CA TYR A 75 0.58 1.88 1.41
C TYR A 75 -0.66 1.37 0.68
N LYS A 76 -0.62 0.13 0.17
CA LYS A 76 -1.78 -0.48 -0.48
C LYS A 76 -2.97 -0.63 0.46
N LYS A 77 -2.75 -1.02 1.72
CA LYS A 77 -3.81 -1.09 2.74
C LYS A 77 -4.44 0.28 2.99
N LEU A 78 -3.63 1.33 3.09
CA LEU A 78 -4.11 2.71 3.27
C LEU A 78 -4.91 3.18 2.04
N LEU A 79 -4.43 2.87 0.83
CA LEU A 79 -5.13 3.19 -0.41
C LEU A 79 -6.49 2.47 -0.48
N ASP A 80 -6.54 1.18 -0.16
CA ASP A 80 -7.77 0.40 -0.13
C ASP A 80 -8.77 0.94 0.92
N ALA A 81 -8.28 1.37 2.09
CA ALA A 81 -9.10 1.99 3.12
C ALA A 81 -9.63 3.36 2.68
N LYS A 82 -8.80 4.19 2.04
CA LYS A 82 -9.21 5.49 1.48
C LYS A 82 -10.33 5.31 0.45
N GLU A 83 -10.15 4.41 -0.51
CA GLU A 83 -11.15 4.17 -1.55
C GLU A 83 -12.46 3.59 -0.96
N SER A 84 -12.36 2.75 0.06
CA SER A 84 -13.53 2.25 0.80
C SER A 84 -14.26 3.40 1.50
N PHE A 85 -13.53 4.31 2.13
CA PHE A 85 -14.10 5.50 2.77
C PHE A 85 -14.80 6.43 1.75
N GLU A 86 -14.17 6.68 0.60
CA GLU A 86 -14.75 7.48 -0.47
C GLU A 86 -16.04 6.85 -1.00
N ALA A 87 -16.05 5.54 -1.21
CA ALA A 87 -17.25 4.82 -1.63
C ALA A 87 -18.38 4.92 -0.60
N ILE A 88 -18.07 4.76 0.70
CA ILE A 88 -19.07 4.91 1.76
C ILE A 88 -19.67 6.32 1.77
N CYS A 89 -18.83 7.35 1.65
CA CYS A 89 -19.27 8.74 1.59
C CYS A 89 -20.23 8.99 0.42
N ILE A 90 -19.99 8.37 -0.75
CA ILE A 90 -20.86 8.49 -1.92
C ILE A 90 -22.22 7.82 -1.67
N ILE A 91 -22.24 6.66 -1.03
CA ILE A 91 -23.49 5.90 -0.86
C ILE A 91 -24.38 6.49 0.25
N HIS A 92 -23.80 6.85 1.41
CA HIS A 92 -24.55 7.17 2.64
C HIS A 92 -24.22 8.53 3.28
N GLY A 93 -23.25 9.28 2.75
CA GLY A 93 -22.65 10.40 3.47
C GLY A 93 -21.74 9.97 4.63
N ILE A 94 -21.32 10.92 5.47
CA ILE A 94 -20.26 10.72 6.49
C ILE A 94 -20.74 9.91 7.72
N MET A 95 -22.05 9.70 7.89
CA MET A 95 -22.64 9.30 9.18
C MET A 95 -22.62 7.79 9.49
N ASP A 96 -22.48 6.92 8.49
CA ASP A 96 -22.66 5.45 8.63
C ASP A 96 -21.39 4.62 8.39
N PHE A 97 -20.23 5.22 8.63
CA PHE A 97 -18.93 4.63 8.30
C PHE A 97 -18.63 3.23 8.89
N PRO A 98 -18.97 2.91 10.17
CA PRO A 98 -18.52 1.65 10.78
C PRO A 98 -19.16 0.37 10.20
N CYS A 99 -20.46 0.39 9.86
CA CYS A 99 -21.18 -0.81 9.41
C CYS A 99 -20.84 -1.21 7.97
N TRP A 100 -20.36 -0.27 7.14
CA TRP A 100 -20.02 -0.50 5.74
C TRP A 100 -18.57 -0.90 5.49
N LEU A 101 -17.65 -0.48 6.38
CA LEU A 101 -16.24 -0.92 6.35
C LEU A 101 -16.09 -2.45 6.29
N ALA A 102 -17.03 -3.20 6.90
CA ALA A 102 -17.01 -4.65 6.93
C ALA A 102 -17.39 -5.31 5.59
N LYS A 103 -18.01 -4.60 4.65
CA LYS A 103 -18.56 -5.18 3.41
C LYS A 103 -17.54 -5.34 2.27
N GLY A 104 -16.33 -4.83 2.46
CA GLY A 104 -15.20 -5.00 1.53
C GLY A 104 -15.22 -4.04 0.32
N LYS A 105 -14.03 -3.58 -0.08
CA LYS A 105 -13.81 -2.55 -1.10
C LYS A 105 -14.58 -2.75 -2.41
N ARG A 106 -14.53 -3.95 -3.00
CA ARG A 106 -15.15 -4.20 -4.31
C ARG A 106 -16.66 -3.99 -4.29
N TYR A 107 -17.31 -4.44 -3.22
CA TYR A 107 -18.74 -4.24 -3.03
C TYR A 107 -19.05 -2.74 -2.87
N LEU A 108 -18.30 -2.04 -2.01
CA LEU A 108 -18.48 -0.60 -1.79
C LEU A 108 -18.33 0.22 -3.08
N ILE A 109 -17.32 -0.07 -3.91
CA ILE A 109 -17.13 0.63 -5.19
C ILE A 109 -18.29 0.35 -6.14
N CYS A 110 -18.75 -0.90 -6.25
CA CYS A 110 -19.88 -1.25 -7.12
C CYS A 110 -21.17 -0.53 -6.70
N GLU A 111 -21.48 -0.52 -5.40
CA GLU A 111 -22.62 0.20 -4.86
C GLU A 111 -22.50 1.72 -5.10
N ALA A 112 -21.34 2.32 -4.80
CA ALA A 112 -21.11 3.74 -5.03
C ALA A 112 -21.31 4.15 -6.50
N VAL A 113 -20.84 3.33 -7.44
CA VAL A 113 -21.05 3.56 -8.88
C VAL A 113 -22.53 3.47 -9.26
N SER A 114 -23.26 2.49 -8.71
CA SER A 114 -24.70 2.33 -8.95
C SER A 114 -25.48 3.55 -8.45
N HIS A 115 -25.27 3.93 -7.19
CA HIS A 115 -25.90 5.07 -6.54
C HIS A 115 -25.61 6.39 -7.26
N TYR A 116 -24.35 6.64 -7.63
CA TYR A 116 -23.96 7.83 -8.38
C TYR A 116 -24.65 7.91 -9.76
N ARG A 117 -24.73 6.80 -10.50
CA ARG A 117 -25.35 6.75 -11.83
C ARG A 117 -26.86 6.94 -11.78
N ASN A 118 -27.51 6.42 -10.75
CA ASN A 118 -28.95 6.52 -10.59
C ASN A 118 -29.40 7.83 -9.94
N GLY A 119 -28.45 8.63 -9.41
CA GLY A 119 -28.75 9.81 -8.60
C GLY A 119 -29.40 9.45 -7.27
N GLU A 120 -29.18 8.23 -6.79
CA GLU A 120 -29.77 7.66 -5.58
C GLU A 120 -28.82 7.89 -4.40
N THR A 121 -29.28 8.63 -3.39
CA THR A 121 -28.57 8.76 -2.11
C THR A 121 -29.34 7.99 -1.05
N GLN A 122 -28.69 7.02 -0.39
CA GLN A 122 -29.27 6.39 0.78
C GLN A 122 -29.01 7.25 2.00
N LEU A 123 -30.05 7.50 2.79
CA LEU A 123 -29.88 8.09 4.11
C LEU A 123 -29.18 7.07 5.00
N SER A 124 -28.26 7.53 5.84
CA SER A 124 -27.68 6.69 6.89
C SER A 124 -28.79 6.06 7.73
N SER A 125 -28.61 4.81 8.14
CA SER A 125 -29.44 4.07 9.10
C SER A 125 -29.79 4.89 10.33
N THR A 126 -28.84 5.64 10.90
CA THR A 126 -29.10 6.56 12.03
C THR A 126 -30.13 7.64 11.68
N VAL A 127 -30.02 8.24 10.49
CA VAL A 127 -30.99 9.25 10.02
C VAL A 127 -32.33 8.59 9.70
N MET A 128 -32.32 7.37 9.16
CA MET A 128 -33.54 6.60 8.93
C MET A 128 -34.28 6.26 10.22
N GLU A 129 -33.55 5.88 11.28
CA GLU A 129 -34.10 5.65 12.62
C GLU A 129 -34.74 6.93 13.17
N LEU A 130 -34.02 8.05 13.12
CA LEU A 130 -34.55 9.35 13.55
C LEU A 130 -35.79 9.77 12.74
N VAL A 131 -35.79 9.58 11.43
CA VAL A 131 -36.94 9.88 10.56
C VAL A 131 -38.13 8.98 10.89
N ASN A 132 -37.89 7.72 11.25
CA ASN A 132 -38.95 6.78 11.62
C ASN A 132 -39.55 7.05 13.00
N GLU A 133 -38.81 7.69 13.90
CA GLU A 133 -39.30 8.15 15.22
C GLU A 133 -40.19 9.40 15.14
N LEU A 134 -40.18 10.12 14.01
CA LEU A 134 -41.01 11.31 13.83
C LEU A 134 -42.51 10.97 13.73
N PRO A 135 -43.39 11.90 14.16
CA PRO A 135 -44.81 11.81 13.89
C PRO A 135 -45.09 11.62 12.38
N ALA A 136 -46.11 10.83 12.05
CA ALA A 136 -46.38 10.41 10.66
C ALA A 136 -46.39 11.58 9.66
N HIS A 137 -47.04 12.69 10.00
CA HIS A 137 -47.12 13.87 9.12
C HIS A 137 -45.76 14.55 8.86
N GLU A 138 -44.84 14.58 9.83
CA GLU A 138 -43.50 15.15 9.67
C GLU A 138 -42.60 14.21 8.88
N ARG A 139 -42.70 12.91 9.14
CA ARG A 139 -42.00 11.86 8.40
C ARG A 139 -42.38 11.87 6.93
N ASP A 140 -43.68 11.94 6.62
CA ASP A 140 -44.19 11.91 5.25
C ASP A 140 -43.77 13.18 4.49
N LEU A 141 -43.76 14.34 5.17
CA LEU A 141 -43.22 15.59 4.62
C LEU A 141 -41.71 15.46 4.32
N LEU A 142 -40.92 14.94 5.26
CA LEU A 142 -39.48 14.73 5.08
C LEU A 142 -39.20 13.79 3.91
N TRP A 143 -39.95 12.68 3.79
CA TRP A 143 -39.82 11.76 2.67
C TRP A 143 -40.12 12.41 1.34
N SER A 144 -41.16 13.23 1.25
CA SER A 144 -41.49 13.97 0.02
C SER A 144 -40.37 14.95 -0.38
N ILE A 145 -39.69 15.57 0.60
CA ILE A 145 -38.57 16.48 0.34
C ILE A 145 -37.33 15.69 -0.13
N LEU A 146 -37.03 14.59 0.55
CA LEU A 146 -35.86 13.76 0.29
C LEU A 146 -35.95 13.01 -1.05
N ASN A 147 -37.15 12.53 -1.40
CA ASN A 147 -37.40 11.77 -2.62
C ASN A 147 -37.92 12.61 -3.78
N LYS A 148 -38.03 13.93 -3.64
CA LYS A 148 -38.61 14.85 -4.64
C LYS A 148 -38.12 14.64 -6.08
N LYS A 149 -36.82 14.31 -6.27
CA LYS A 149 -36.25 14.01 -7.59
C LYS A 149 -36.65 12.63 -8.13
N ALA A 150 -36.73 11.63 -7.26
CA ALA A 150 -37.19 10.30 -7.62
C ALA A 150 -38.70 10.30 -7.91
N GLU A 151 -39.50 11.04 -7.12
CA GLU A 151 -40.92 11.26 -7.36
C GLU A 151 -41.17 11.94 -8.71
N ALA A 152 -40.44 13.02 -9.02
CA ALA A 152 -40.54 13.69 -10.32
C ALA A 152 -40.20 12.76 -11.51
N LYS A 153 -39.24 11.83 -11.32
CA LYS A 153 -38.88 10.83 -12.32
C LYS A 153 -39.96 9.76 -12.47
N TRP A 154 -40.49 9.22 -11.37
CA TRP A 154 -41.59 8.26 -11.38
C TRP A 154 -42.87 8.85 -11.96
N GLU A 155 -43.21 10.10 -11.65
CA GLU A 155 -44.34 10.78 -12.26
C GLU A 155 -44.17 10.95 -13.78
N SER A 156 -42.94 11.24 -14.24
CA SER A 156 -42.64 11.33 -15.67
C SER A 156 -42.78 9.96 -16.35
N GLU A 157 -42.31 8.89 -15.72
CA GLU A 157 -42.39 7.51 -16.24
C GLU A 157 -43.84 6.99 -16.23
N LEU A 158 -44.61 7.27 -15.18
CA LEU A 158 -46.03 6.92 -15.07
C LEU A 158 -46.89 7.67 -16.10
N ARG A 159 -46.60 8.95 -16.34
CA ARG A 159 -47.23 9.72 -17.43
C ARG A 159 -46.87 9.17 -18.81
N ALA A 160 -45.62 8.74 -19.01
CA ALA A 160 -45.19 8.11 -20.25
C ALA A 160 -45.87 6.75 -20.49
N LEU A 161 -46.28 6.06 -19.42
CA LEU A 161 -47.06 4.81 -19.46
C LEU A 161 -48.59 5.04 -19.51
N GLY A 162 -49.06 6.30 -19.55
CA GLY A 162 -50.48 6.64 -19.68
C GLY A 162 -51.29 6.47 -18.39
N ILE A 163 -50.65 6.40 -17.23
CA ILE A 163 -51.33 6.25 -15.93
C ILE A 163 -51.51 7.65 -15.32
N GLU A 164 -52.76 8.10 -15.20
CA GLU A 164 -53.10 9.35 -14.50
C GLU A 164 -53.10 9.15 -12.98
N ILE A 165 -52.22 9.90 -12.29
CA ILE A 165 -52.24 9.98 -10.82
C ILE A 165 -53.32 10.98 -10.42
N LYS A 166 -54.45 10.50 -9.91
CA LYS A 166 -55.45 11.37 -9.27
C LYS A 166 -54.96 11.77 -7.89
N ALA A 167 -54.59 13.04 -7.73
CA ALA A 167 -54.35 13.63 -6.42
C ALA A 167 -55.67 13.64 -5.63
N TYR A 168 -55.74 12.87 -4.54
CA TYR A 168 -56.78 13.06 -3.54
C TYR A 168 -56.34 14.20 -2.62
N ALA A 169 -57.11 15.30 -2.66
CA ALA A 169 -56.99 16.43 -1.75
C ALA A 169 -57.62 16.12 -0.39
#